data_AF-A0A377AIU6-F1
#
_entry.id   AF-A0A377AIU6-F1
#
_cell.length_a   1.000
_cell.length_b   1.000
_cell.length_c   1.000
_cell.angle_alpha   90.00
_cell.angle_beta   90.00
_cell.angle_gamma   90.00
#
_symmetry.space_group_name_H-M   'P 1'
#
loop_
_entity.id
_entity.type
_entity.pdbx_description
1 polymer ?
#
loop_
_entity_poly.entity_id
_entity_poly.type
_entity_poly.pdbx_seq_one_letter_code
_entity_poly.pdbx_strand_id
1 'polypeptide(L)'
;MWTVLFSQRFDDWLNEQEDALQEKVLADLKKLQVYGPELPRPYADTVKGSRYKNMKELRVQFSGRPIRAFYAFDPIRRAIVLCAGDKSNDKRFYEKQVRIAEDEFAAHLNTLESKVMRTLDEVIASRSPESQARIKEMADEMILEVGLQMMREELQLSQKQVAEAMGISQPAVTKLEQRGNDLKLATLKRYVEAMGGKLSLDVELPTGKRIAFNI
;
A
#
# COMPACT_ATOMS: atom_id res chain seq x y z
N MET A 1 6.99 11.21 2.43
CA MET A 1 5.85 10.56 1.77
C MET A 1 6.00 10.78 0.26
N TRP A 2 5.75 9.76 -0.56
CA TRP A 2 5.88 9.81 -2.01
C TRP A 2 4.67 10.45 -2.66
N THR A 3 4.86 11.25 -3.71
CA THR A 3 3.73 11.69 -4.54
C THR A 3 3.28 10.51 -5.41
N VAL A 4 1.98 10.21 -5.39
CA VAL A 4 1.36 9.17 -6.22
C VAL A 4 0.48 9.86 -7.26
N LEU A 5 0.84 9.72 -8.53
CA LEU A 5 0.18 10.30 -9.70
C LEU A 5 -0.67 9.26 -10.42
N PHE A 6 -1.76 9.69 -11.03
CA PHE A 6 -2.62 8.83 -11.84
C PHE A 6 -2.45 9.18 -13.32
N SER A 7 -2.21 8.17 -14.15
CA SER A 7 -2.44 8.30 -15.59
C SER A 7 -3.93 8.49 -15.87
N GLN A 8 -4.27 9.07 -17.02
CA GLN A 8 -5.67 9.25 -17.43
C GLN A 8 -6.39 7.90 -17.49
N ARG A 9 -5.74 6.90 -18.11
CA ARG A 9 -6.28 5.54 -18.23
C ARG A 9 -6.59 4.92 -16.88
N PHE A 10 -5.72 5.09 -15.89
CA PHE A 10 -5.98 4.58 -14.54
C PHE A 10 -7.12 5.34 -13.85
N ASP A 11 -7.16 6.66 -13.99
CA ASP A 11 -8.24 7.49 -13.41
C ASP A 11 -9.61 7.09 -13.99
N ASP A 12 -9.69 6.93 -15.32
CA ASP A 12 -10.89 6.47 -16.02
C ASP A 12 -11.33 5.08 -15.51
N TRP A 13 -10.39 4.13 -15.46
CA TRP A 13 -10.66 2.78 -14.94
C TRP A 13 -11.17 2.82 -13.49
N LEU A 14 -10.58 3.66 -12.63
CA LEU A 14 -10.98 3.77 -11.23
C LEU A 14 -12.41 4.31 -11.12
N ASN A 15 -12.76 5.33 -11.89
CA ASN A 15 -14.09 5.94 -11.88
C ASN A 15 -15.19 4.99 -12.36
N GLU A 16 -14.86 3.97 -13.17
CA GLU A 16 -15.78 2.93 -13.62
C GLU A 16 -16.08 1.87 -12.54
N GLN A 17 -15.32 1.82 -11.44
CA GLN A 17 -15.50 0.81 -10.40
C GLN A 17 -16.60 1.18 -9.40
N GLU A 18 -17.12 0.18 -8.68
CA GLU A 18 -18.01 0.43 -7.55
C GLU A 18 -17.29 1.17 -6.41
N ASP A 19 -18.01 2.01 -5.67
CA ASP A 19 -17.45 2.88 -4.63
C ASP A 19 -16.58 2.13 -3.63
N ALA A 20 -17.02 0.96 -3.17
CA ALA A 20 -16.27 0.15 -2.23
C ALA A 20 -14.92 -0.32 -2.79
N LEU A 21 -14.85 -0.65 -4.09
CA LEU A 21 -13.59 -1.00 -4.74
C LEU A 21 -12.71 0.23 -4.93
N GLN A 22 -13.29 1.37 -5.31
CA GLN A 22 -12.54 2.62 -5.41
C GLN A 22 -11.87 2.97 -4.07
N GLU A 23 -12.64 2.94 -2.97
CA GLU A 23 -12.15 3.21 -1.61
C GLU A 23 -11.02 2.24 -1.22
N LYS A 24 -11.18 0.94 -1.52
CA LYS A 24 -10.13 -0.06 -1.26
C LYS A 24 -8.84 0.25 -2.02
N VAL A 25 -8.94 0.54 -3.31
CA VAL A 25 -7.77 0.83 -4.15
C VAL A 25 -7.06 2.10 -3.66
N LEU A 26 -7.81 3.16 -3.34
CA LEU A 26 -7.25 4.40 -2.80
C LEU A 26 -6.55 4.17 -1.45
N ALA A 27 -7.12 3.34 -0.57
CA ALA A 27 -6.51 2.95 0.70
C ALA A 27 -5.24 2.11 0.50
N ASP A 28 -5.19 1.18 -0.48
CA ASP A 28 -3.94 0.47 -0.81
C ASP A 28 -2.86 1.40 -1.39
N LEU A 29 -3.27 2.40 -2.18
CA LEU A 29 -2.34 3.41 -2.72
C LEU A 29 -1.74 4.29 -1.63
N LYS A 30 -2.39 4.47 -0.48
CA LYS A 30 -1.78 5.12 0.69
C LYS A 30 -0.56 4.36 1.20
N LYS A 31 -0.53 3.02 1.13
CA LYS A 31 0.70 2.26 1.44
C LYS A 31 1.83 2.59 0.48
N LEU A 32 1.53 2.67 -0.83
CA LEU A 32 2.51 3.09 -1.82
C LEU A 32 3.00 4.53 -1.55
N GLN A 33 2.11 5.41 -1.11
CA GLN A 33 2.44 6.78 -0.73
C GLN A 33 3.41 6.83 0.48
N VAL A 34 3.19 5.98 1.48
CA VAL A 34 4.02 5.93 2.69
C VAL A 34 5.37 5.25 2.41
N TYR A 35 5.34 4.03 1.89
CA TYR A 35 6.51 3.16 1.78
C TYR A 35 7.27 3.29 0.46
N GLY A 36 6.62 3.73 -0.62
CA GLY A 36 7.25 3.92 -1.92
C GLY A 36 7.95 2.66 -2.42
N PRO A 37 9.23 2.75 -2.86
CA PRO A 37 9.99 1.62 -3.39
C PRO A 37 10.08 0.43 -2.42
N GLU A 38 10.06 0.70 -1.13
CA GLU A 38 10.20 -0.29 -0.05
C GLU A 38 8.90 -1.05 0.26
N LEU A 39 7.78 -0.71 -0.40
CA LEU A 39 6.53 -1.45 -0.22
C LEU A 39 6.74 -2.95 -0.55
N PRO A 40 6.65 -3.86 0.43
CA PRO A 40 7.10 -5.23 0.25
C PRO A 40 5.99 -6.13 -0.31
N ARG A 41 6.36 -7.38 -0.60
CA ARG A 41 5.38 -8.48 -0.75
C ARG A 41 4.67 -8.70 0.59
N PRO A 42 3.38 -9.08 0.59
CA PRO A 42 2.55 -9.42 -0.57
C PRO A 42 1.85 -8.23 -1.24
N TYR A 43 2.11 -6.99 -0.80
CA TYR A 43 1.37 -5.81 -1.25
C TYR A 43 1.85 -5.26 -2.58
N ALA A 44 3.15 -5.38 -2.86
CA ALA A 44 3.70 -5.06 -4.17
C ALA A 44 4.67 -6.15 -4.66
N ASP A 45 4.89 -6.18 -5.97
CA ASP A 45 5.90 -7.04 -6.59
C ASP A 45 6.49 -6.37 -7.83
N THR A 46 7.65 -6.87 -8.27
CA THR A 46 8.27 -6.44 -9.53
C THR A 46 7.62 -7.15 -10.70
N VAL A 47 7.25 -6.39 -11.73
CA VAL A 47 6.64 -6.92 -12.95
C VAL A 47 7.72 -7.49 -13.86
N LYS A 48 7.66 -8.79 -14.11
CA LYS A 48 8.60 -9.47 -15.02
C LYS A 48 8.22 -9.26 -16.48
N GLY A 49 9.23 -9.19 -17.34
CA GLY A 49 9.04 -9.10 -18.79
C GLY A 49 8.76 -7.69 -19.32
N SER A 50 8.78 -6.67 -18.46
CA SER A 50 8.71 -5.29 -18.94
C SER A 50 10.08 -4.79 -19.42
N ARG A 51 10.09 -3.92 -20.44
CA ARG A 51 11.26 -3.12 -20.86
C ARG A 51 11.73 -2.15 -19.77
N TYR A 52 10.83 -1.76 -18.85
CA TYR A 52 11.15 -0.91 -17.71
C TYR A 52 11.42 -1.76 -16.46
N LYS A 53 12.68 -1.78 -16.01
CA LYS A 53 13.11 -2.59 -14.85
C LYS A 53 12.46 -2.17 -13.52
N ASN A 54 11.99 -0.93 -13.44
CA ASN A 54 11.30 -0.35 -12.29
C ASN A 54 9.77 -0.50 -12.37
N MET A 55 9.24 -1.27 -13.32
CA MET A 55 7.81 -1.58 -13.40
C MET A 55 7.40 -2.48 -12.25
N LYS A 56 6.38 -2.07 -11.50
CA LYS A 56 5.86 -2.77 -10.32
C LYS A 56 4.35 -2.96 -10.42
N GLU A 57 3.84 -3.92 -9.66
CA GLU A 57 2.41 -4.11 -9.45
C GLU A 57 2.06 -3.86 -7.98
N LEU A 58 0.96 -3.15 -7.75
CA LEU A 58 0.26 -3.08 -6.47
C LEU A 58 -0.81 -4.17 -6.48
N ARG A 59 -0.85 -4.94 -5.40
CA ARG A 59 -1.65 -6.16 -5.28
C ARG A 59 -2.79 -5.90 -4.31
N VAL A 60 -3.94 -5.55 -4.88
CA VAL A 60 -5.17 -5.28 -4.16
C VAL A 60 -6.03 -6.53 -4.14
N GLN A 61 -6.57 -6.89 -2.98
CA GLN A 61 -7.53 -7.98 -2.83
C GLN A 61 -8.87 -7.37 -2.42
N PHE A 62 -9.92 -7.62 -3.21
CA PHE A 62 -11.23 -7.05 -2.95
C PHE A 62 -12.33 -8.07 -3.28
N SER A 63 -13.10 -8.50 -2.27
CA SER A 63 -14.23 -9.44 -2.45
C SER A 63 -13.88 -10.68 -3.29
N GLY A 64 -12.72 -11.29 -3.03
CA GLY A 64 -12.22 -12.46 -3.78
C GLY A 64 -11.55 -12.14 -5.13
N ARG A 65 -11.69 -10.91 -5.64
CA ARG A 65 -11.05 -10.45 -6.88
C ARG A 65 -9.62 -9.94 -6.62
N PRO A 66 -8.60 -10.50 -7.29
CA PRO A 66 -7.24 -10.00 -7.27
C PRO A 66 -7.10 -8.84 -8.28
N ILE A 67 -7.27 -7.61 -7.79
CA ILE A 67 -7.03 -6.41 -8.57
C ILE A 67 -5.52 -6.13 -8.59
N ARG A 68 -4.97 -5.83 -9.76
CA ARG A 68 -3.56 -5.45 -9.93
C ARG A 68 -3.47 -4.09 -10.59
N ALA A 69 -2.83 -3.15 -9.92
CA ALA A 69 -2.53 -1.83 -10.47
C ALA A 69 -1.04 -1.74 -10.79
N PHE A 70 -0.70 -1.44 -12.04
CA PHE A 70 0.67 -1.34 -12.51
C PHE A 70 1.15 0.09 -12.30
N TYR A 71 2.36 0.23 -11.77
CA TYR A 71 2.94 1.52 -11.48
C TYR A 71 4.46 1.50 -11.66
N ALA A 72 5.05 2.68 -11.82
CA ALA A 72 6.49 2.85 -11.87
C ALA A 72 6.90 4.10 -11.09
N PHE A 73 8.16 4.15 -10.66
CA PHE A 73 8.77 5.36 -10.11
C PHE A 73 9.44 6.15 -11.22
N ASP A 74 9.06 7.41 -11.40
CA ASP A 74 9.67 8.28 -12.39
C ASP A 74 11.04 8.83 -11.91
N PRO A 75 11.86 9.42 -12.81
CA PRO A 75 13.17 9.94 -12.47
C PRO A 75 13.17 11.08 -11.44
N ILE A 76 12.03 11.73 -11.22
CA ILE A 76 11.87 12.81 -10.23
C ILE A 76 11.21 12.34 -8.94
N ARG A 77 11.32 11.04 -8.66
CA ARG A 77 10.93 10.39 -7.41
C ARG A 77 9.43 10.51 -7.09
N ARG A 78 8.58 10.34 -8.10
CA ARG A 78 7.13 10.18 -7.94
C ARG A 78 6.72 8.78 -8.39
N ALA A 79 5.72 8.21 -7.74
CA ALA A 79 5.07 7.01 -8.26
C ALA A 79 3.97 7.43 -9.24
N ILE A 80 3.87 6.77 -10.39
CA ILE A 80 2.74 6.92 -11.31
C ILE A 80 2.02 5.59 -11.48
N VAL A 81 0.70 5.59 -11.26
CA VAL A 81 -0.18 4.45 -11.52
C VAL A 81 -0.70 4.52 -12.95
N LEU A 82 -0.40 3.48 -13.71
CA LEU A 82 -0.45 3.47 -15.18
C LEU A 82 -1.72 2.79 -15.71
N CYS A 83 -2.10 1.68 -15.08
CA CYS A 83 -3.34 0.98 -15.39
C CYS A 83 -3.67 0.02 -14.26
N ALA A 84 -4.89 -0.51 -14.27
CA ALA A 84 -5.27 -1.60 -13.39
C ALA A 84 -6.26 -2.54 -14.06
N GLY A 85 -6.51 -3.66 -13.40
CA GLY A 85 -7.58 -4.57 -13.80
C GLY A 85 -7.73 -5.74 -12.84
N ASP A 86 -8.84 -6.46 -13.00
CA ASP A 86 -9.09 -7.73 -12.32
C ASP A 86 -8.34 -8.86 -13.03
N LYS A 87 -7.45 -9.53 -12.29
CA LYS A 87 -6.67 -10.66 -12.80
C LYS A 87 -7.49 -11.96 -12.89
N SER A 88 -8.68 -12.01 -12.30
CA SER A 88 -9.53 -13.21 -12.24
C SER A 88 -9.66 -13.89 -13.60
N ASN A 89 -9.29 -15.16 -13.67
CA ASN A 89 -9.50 -16.05 -14.82
C ASN A 89 -8.87 -15.61 -16.17
N ASP A 90 -8.04 -14.56 -16.22
CA ASP A 90 -7.35 -14.15 -17.46
C ASP A 90 -5.87 -14.60 -17.46
N LYS A 91 -5.59 -15.62 -18.28
CA LYS A 91 -4.22 -16.16 -18.48
C LYS A 91 -3.28 -15.18 -19.18
N ARG A 92 -3.82 -14.25 -19.97
CA ARG A 92 -3.06 -13.22 -20.71
C ARG A 92 -3.08 -11.87 -20.00
N PHE A 93 -3.56 -11.81 -18.76
CA PHE A 93 -3.66 -10.58 -17.97
C PHE A 93 -2.35 -9.79 -17.97
N TYR A 94 -1.24 -10.43 -17.57
CA TYR A 94 0.06 -9.77 -17.51
C TYR A 94 0.54 -9.32 -18.89
N GLU A 95 0.39 -10.14 -19.93
CA GLU A 95 0.79 -9.77 -21.28
C GLU A 95 0.10 -8.49 -21.76
N LYS A 96 -1.22 -8.37 -21.51
CA LYS A 96 -2.00 -7.19 -21.88
C LYS A 96 -1.63 -5.97 -21.04
N GLN A 97 -1.62 -6.13 -19.72
CA GLN A 97 -1.42 -5.01 -18.79
C GLN A 97 0.01 -4.48 -18.83
N VAL A 98 1.02 -5.33 -19.04
CA VAL A 98 2.41 -4.89 -19.22
C VAL A 98 2.54 -3.98 -20.43
N ARG A 99 1.97 -4.36 -21.60
CA ARG A 99 2.01 -3.52 -22.80
C ARG A 99 1.38 -2.14 -22.55
N ILE A 100 0.19 -2.14 -21.96
CA ILE A 100 -0.52 -0.91 -21.60
C ILE A 100 0.33 -0.04 -20.66
N ALA A 101 0.85 -0.62 -19.58
CA ALA A 101 1.66 0.11 -18.61
C ALA A 101 2.94 0.67 -19.24
N GLU A 102 3.57 -0.06 -20.17
CA GLU A 102 4.76 0.42 -20.88
C GLU A 102 4.50 1.61 -21.79
N ASP A 103 3.35 1.64 -22.45
CA ASP A 103 2.95 2.74 -23.33
C ASP A 103 2.58 3.98 -22.50
N GLU A 104 1.80 3.79 -21.42
CA GLU A 104 1.47 4.87 -20.48
C GLU A 104 2.73 5.44 -19.80
N PHE A 105 3.69 4.59 -19.43
CA PHE A 105 4.91 5.07 -18.79
C PHE A 105 5.83 5.78 -19.78
N ALA A 106 5.94 5.30 -21.03
CA ALA A 106 6.63 6.04 -22.08
C ALA A 106 6.01 7.44 -22.30
N ALA A 107 4.68 7.53 -22.37
CA ALA A 107 3.98 8.79 -22.52
C ALA A 107 4.22 9.75 -21.33
N HIS A 108 4.23 9.21 -20.10
CA HIS A 108 4.58 9.97 -18.90
C HIS A 108 5.99 10.54 -18.96
N LEU A 109 6.97 9.72 -19.32
CA LEU A 109 8.37 10.14 -19.42
C LEU A 109 8.57 11.28 -20.44
N ASN A 110 7.77 11.32 -21.51
CA ASN A 110 7.80 12.38 -22.51
C ASN A 110 7.12 13.69 -22.04
N THR A 111 6.38 13.67 -20.93
CA THR A 111 5.57 14.81 -20.45
C THR A 111 5.85 15.18 -18.99
N LEU A 112 7.00 14.76 -18.45
CA LEU A 112 7.37 14.86 -17.02
C LEU A 112 7.17 16.24 -16.39
N GLU A 113 7.40 17.31 -17.16
CA GLU A 113 7.41 18.70 -16.68
C GLU A 113 6.22 19.54 -17.19
N SER A 114 5.45 19.03 -18.16
CA SER A 114 4.46 19.83 -18.91
C SER A 114 3.01 19.46 -18.64
N LYS A 115 2.75 18.30 -18.02
CA LYS A 115 1.39 17.79 -17.78
C LYS A 115 1.01 17.88 -16.31
N VAL A 116 -0.08 18.59 -16.02
CA VAL A 116 -0.76 18.50 -14.72
C VAL A 116 -1.44 17.15 -14.64
N MET A 117 -1.08 16.35 -13.64
CA MET A 117 -1.65 15.03 -13.38
C MET A 117 -2.31 15.03 -12.02
N ARG A 118 -3.44 14.33 -11.88
CA ARG A 118 -4.09 14.18 -10.59
C ARG A 118 -3.24 13.33 -9.66
N THR A 119 -3.16 13.77 -8.42
CA THR A 119 -2.51 13.06 -7.32
C THR A 119 -3.53 12.24 -6.53
N LEU A 120 -3.04 11.22 -5.82
CA LEU A 120 -3.85 10.44 -4.88
C LEU A 120 -4.56 11.33 -3.85
N ASP A 121 -3.88 12.36 -3.35
CA ASP A 121 -4.44 13.26 -2.34
C ASP A 121 -5.59 14.10 -2.91
N GLU A 122 -5.43 14.63 -4.12
CA GLU A 122 -6.51 15.36 -4.81
C GLU A 122 -7.71 14.46 -5.14
N VAL A 123 -7.46 13.20 -5.52
CA VAL A 123 -8.54 12.25 -5.78
C VAL A 123 -9.31 11.96 -4.50
N ILE A 124 -8.64 11.69 -3.39
CA ILE A 124 -9.30 11.46 -2.10
C ILE A 124 -10.05 12.72 -1.63
N ALA A 125 -9.44 13.90 -1.73
CA ALA A 125 -10.05 15.17 -1.32
C ALA A 125 -11.31 15.52 -2.11
N SER A 126 -11.44 15.03 -3.35
CA SER A 126 -12.65 15.22 -4.18
C SER A 126 -13.84 14.32 -3.79
N ARG A 127 -13.66 13.36 -2.87
CA ARG A 127 -14.72 12.44 -2.41
C ARG A 127 -15.47 13.01 -1.20
N SER A 128 -16.61 12.40 -0.86
CA SER A 128 -17.38 12.78 0.33
C SER A 128 -16.57 12.58 1.63
N PRO A 129 -16.83 13.35 2.70
CA PRO A 129 -16.15 13.20 3.98
C PRO A 129 -16.23 11.79 4.57
N GLU A 130 -17.35 11.09 4.38
CA GLU A 130 -17.54 9.72 4.86
C GLU A 130 -16.66 8.74 4.07
N SER A 131 -16.53 8.93 2.76
CA SER A 131 -15.63 8.14 1.91
C SER A 131 -14.16 8.39 2.29
N GLN A 132 -13.80 9.65 2.54
CA GLN A 132 -12.46 10.01 3.02
C GLN A 132 -12.15 9.34 4.37
N ALA A 133 -13.10 9.34 5.30
CA ALA A 133 -12.94 8.69 6.60
C ALA A 133 -12.73 7.17 6.45
N ARG A 134 -13.54 6.49 5.63
CA ARG A 134 -13.37 5.05 5.36
C ARG A 134 -12.02 4.72 4.72
N ILE A 135 -11.61 5.50 3.71
CA ILE A 135 -10.31 5.33 3.06
C ILE A 135 -9.18 5.50 4.08
N LYS A 136 -9.28 6.53 4.94
CA LYS A 136 -8.27 6.80 5.97
C LYS A 136 -8.20 5.67 7.00
N GLU A 137 -9.33 5.22 7.53
CA GLU A 137 -9.41 4.12 8.50
C GLU A 137 -8.78 2.84 7.91
N MET A 138 -9.20 2.45 6.71
CA MET A 138 -8.64 1.30 6.00
C MET A 138 -7.14 1.45 5.74
N ALA A 139 -6.69 2.65 5.35
CA ALA A 139 -5.29 2.92 5.07
C ALA A 139 -4.43 2.83 6.34
N ASP A 140 -4.86 3.44 7.43
CA ASP A 140 -4.12 3.47 8.70
C ASP A 140 -3.90 2.04 9.24
N GLU A 141 -4.92 1.19 9.18
CA GLU A 141 -4.81 -0.23 9.54
C GLU A 141 -3.78 -0.96 8.67
N MET A 142 -3.92 -0.83 7.35
CA MET A 142 -3.02 -1.50 6.40
C MET A 142 -1.58 -0.99 6.47
N ILE A 143 -1.38 0.29 6.79
CA ILE A 143 -0.05 0.87 6.96
C ILE A 143 0.63 0.25 8.18
N LEU A 144 -0.08 0.11 9.30
CA LEU A 144 0.46 -0.53 10.50
C LEU A 144 0.88 -1.99 10.23
N GLU A 145 0.06 -2.76 9.52
CA GLU A 145 0.36 -4.14 9.10
C GLU A 145 1.69 -4.24 8.34
N VAL A 146 1.86 -3.42 7.31
CA VAL A 146 3.09 -3.37 6.50
C VAL A 146 4.28 -2.99 7.38
N GLY A 147 4.10 -2.01 8.27
CA GLY A 147 5.16 -1.51 9.15
C GLY A 147 5.68 -2.60 10.09
N LEU A 148 4.79 -3.42 10.66
CA LEU A 148 5.19 -4.55 11.52
C LEU A 148 6.02 -5.57 10.75
N GLN A 149 5.57 -5.94 9.54
CA GLN A 149 6.31 -6.85 8.68
C GLN A 149 7.70 -6.30 8.35
N MET A 150 7.79 -5.03 7.96
CA MET A 150 9.06 -4.38 7.60
C MET A 150 10.02 -4.31 8.79
N MET A 151 9.54 -3.95 9.99
CA MET A 151 10.38 -3.94 11.20
C MET A 151 10.95 -5.34 11.49
N ARG A 152 10.12 -6.39 11.35
CA ARG A 152 10.57 -7.77 11.54
C ARG A 152 11.64 -8.17 10.51
N GLU A 153 11.46 -7.81 9.25
CA GLU A 153 12.40 -8.12 8.17
C GLU A 153 13.73 -7.35 8.31
N GLU A 154 13.68 -6.09 8.74
CA GLU A 154 14.87 -5.28 9.03
C GLU A 154 15.72 -5.90 10.15
N LEU A 155 15.07 -6.48 11.18
CA LEU A 155 15.73 -7.21 12.25
C LEU A 155 16.15 -8.64 11.85
N GLN A 156 15.96 -9.03 10.59
CA GLN A 156 16.28 -10.36 10.05
C GLN A 156 15.58 -11.50 10.79
N LEU A 157 14.39 -11.23 11.35
CA LEU A 157 13.60 -12.19 12.10
C LEU A 157 12.59 -12.90 11.20
N SER A 158 12.49 -14.23 11.35
CA SER A 158 11.40 -15.00 10.76
C SER A 158 10.12 -14.87 11.58
N GLN A 159 8.96 -15.06 10.94
CA GLN A 159 7.68 -15.15 11.65
C GLN A 159 7.68 -16.24 12.74
N LYS A 160 8.44 -17.32 12.54
CA LYS A 160 8.60 -18.40 13.53
C LYS A 160 9.34 -17.92 14.78
N GLN A 161 10.43 -17.16 14.63
CA GLN A 161 11.18 -16.62 15.77
C GLN A 161 10.35 -15.64 16.59
N VAL A 162 9.58 -14.76 15.93
CA VAL A 162 8.66 -13.84 16.64
C VAL A 162 7.56 -14.63 17.36
N ALA A 163 7.01 -15.67 16.71
CA ALA A 163 5.99 -16.52 17.33
C ALA A 163 6.52 -17.24 18.58
N GLU A 164 7.74 -17.79 18.52
CA GLU A 164 8.42 -18.42 19.65
C GLU A 164 8.65 -17.44 20.80
N ALA A 165 9.15 -16.24 20.51
CA ALA A 165 9.36 -15.20 21.51
C ALA A 165 8.04 -14.70 22.14
N MET A 166 6.95 -14.65 21.36
CA MET A 166 5.63 -14.28 21.84
C MET A 166 4.89 -15.42 22.57
N GLY A 167 5.37 -16.67 22.47
CA GLY A 167 4.67 -17.85 22.97
C GLY A 167 3.36 -18.15 22.23
N ILE A 168 3.27 -17.81 20.93
CA ILE A 168 2.09 -18.05 20.09
C ILE A 168 2.48 -18.89 18.86
N SER A 169 1.48 -19.32 18.08
CA SER A 169 1.76 -20.07 16.86
C SER A 169 2.18 -19.16 15.70
N GLN A 170 3.00 -19.68 14.78
CA GLN A 170 3.39 -18.94 13.57
C GLN A 170 2.18 -18.44 12.75
N PRO A 171 1.09 -19.22 12.55
CA PRO A 171 -0.11 -18.72 11.90
C PRO A 171 -0.80 -17.55 12.64
N ALA A 172 -0.63 -17.43 13.97
CA ALA A 172 -1.13 -16.30 14.72
C ALA A 172 -0.33 -15.02 14.40
N VAL A 173 1.00 -15.11 14.28
CA VAL A 173 1.84 -14.01 13.79
C VAL A 173 1.44 -13.59 12.37
N THR A 174 1.23 -14.55 11.48
CA THR A 174 0.74 -14.25 10.12
C THR A 174 -0.60 -13.51 10.14
N LYS A 175 -1.54 -13.90 11.02
CA LYS A 175 -2.82 -13.19 11.16
C LYS A 175 -2.63 -11.77 11.71
N LEU A 176 -1.73 -11.56 12.66
CA LEU A 176 -1.41 -10.23 13.19
C LEU A 176 -0.84 -9.31 12.12
N GLU A 177 0.04 -9.83 11.26
CA GLU A 177 0.62 -9.08 10.13
C GLU A 177 -0.36 -8.89 8.94
N GLN A 178 -1.49 -9.60 8.88
CA GLN A 178 -2.38 -9.62 7.69
C GLN A 178 -3.85 -9.23 7.94
N ARG A 179 -4.32 -9.17 9.19
CA ARG A 179 -5.71 -8.87 9.56
C ARG A 179 -5.73 -8.03 10.83
N GLY A 180 -5.52 -6.73 10.68
CA GLY A 180 -5.40 -5.72 11.75
C GLY A 180 -6.65 -5.44 12.57
N ASN A 181 -7.80 -6.09 12.30
CA ASN A 181 -9.11 -5.71 12.87
C ASN A 181 -9.26 -5.81 14.39
N ASP A 182 -8.27 -6.34 15.13
CA ASP A 182 -8.34 -6.47 16.59
C ASP A 182 -6.95 -6.44 17.27
N LEU A 183 -5.99 -5.71 16.69
CA LEU A 183 -4.66 -5.60 17.30
C LEU A 183 -4.70 -4.71 18.56
N LYS A 184 -4.96 -5.33 19.72
CA LYS A 184 -4.88 -4.65 21.02
C LYS A 184 -3.49 -4.06 21.22
N LEU A 185 -3.40 -2.89 21.87
CA LEU A 185 -2.11 -2.26 22.24
C LEU A 185 -1.18 -3.23 23.00
N ALA A 186 -1.75 -4.08 23.87
CA ALA A 186 -0.98 -5.11 24.57
C ALA A 186 -0.36 -6.15 23.62
N THR A 187 -1.05 -6.51 22.53
CA THR A 187 -0.54 -7.41 21.50
C THR A 187 0.56 -6.73 20.68
N LEU A 188 0.38 -5.46 20.33
CA LEU A 188 1.39 -4.67 19.62
C LEU A 188 2.66 -4.52 20.47
N LYS A 189 2.51 -4.20 21.75
CA LYS A 189 3.61 -4.13 22.71
C LYS A 189 4.37 -5.45 22.76
N ARG A 190 3.68 -6.57 23.00
CA ARG A 190 4.31 -7.90 23.04
C ARG A 190 5.02 -8.26 21.74
N TYR A 191 4.47 -7.87 20.59
CA TYR A 191 5.09 -8.09 19.29
C TYR A 191 6.39 -7.30 19.15
N VAL A 192 6.39 -6.01 19.52
CA VAL A 192 7.58 -5.15 19.49
C VAL A 192 8.64 -5.61 20.50
N GLU A 193 8.26 -5.98 21.72
CA GLU A 193 9.16 -6.50 22.75
C GLU A 193 9.76 -7.86 22.36
N ALA A 194 8.99 -8.73 21.69
CA ALA A 194 9.48 -10.00 21.18
C ALA A 194 10.58 -9.82 20.10
N MET A 195 10.58 -8.69 19.41
CA MET A 195 11.64 -8.29 18.49
C MET A 195 12.82 -7.55 19.19
N GLY A 196 12.76 -7.35 20.51
CA GLY A 196 13.74 -6.59 21.28
C GLY A 196 13.57 -5.07 21.19
N GLY A 197 12.46 -4.59 20.63
CA GLY A 197 12.11 -3.18 20.55
C GLY A 197 11.42 -2.66 21.80
N LYS A 198 11.20 -1.34 21.83
CA LYS A 198 10.36 -0.67 22.84
C LYS A 198 9.24 0.07 22.12
N LEU A 199 8.00 -0.10 22.59
CA LEU A 199 6.85 0.60 22.04
C LEU A 199 6.58 1.87 22.84
N SER A 200 6.49 3.00 22.13
CA SER A 200 6.00 4.25 22.70
C SER A 200 4.76 4.69 21.94
N LEU A 201 3.72 5.10 22.66
CA LEU A 201 2.49 5.65 22.11
C LEU A 201 2.59 7.18 22.12
N ASP A 202 2.61 7.82 20.96
CA ASP A 202 2.52 9.27 20.84
C ASP A 202 1.05 9.69 20.71
N VAL A 203 0.61 10.64 21.54
CA VAL A 203 -0.74 11.19 21.54
C VAL A 203 -0.66 12.68 21.25
N GLU A 204 -1.18 13.11 20.11
CA GLU A 204 -1.35 14.53 19.78
C GLU A 204 -2.71 15.02 20.29
N LEU A 205 -2.67 15.99 21.22
CA LEU A 205 -3.86 16.63 21.75
C LEU A 205 -4.40 17.68 20.76
N PRO A 206 -5.70 18.04 20.83
CA PRO A 206 -6.26 19.13 20.02
C PRO A 206 -5.55 20.48 20.17
N THR A 207 -4.76 20.65 21.23
CA THR A 207 -3.93 21.82 21.50
C THR A 207 -2.60 21.82 20.74
N GLY A 208 -2.31 20.78 19.95
CA GLY A 208 -1.02 20.54 19.29
C GLY A 208 0.07 19.99 20.22
N LYS A 209 -0.23 19.79 21.51
CA LYS A 209 0.70 19.20 22.47
C LYS A 209 0.80 17.69 22.25
N ARG A 210 2.02 17.17 22.12
CA ARG A 210 2.29 15.72 22.05
C ARG A 210 2.66 15.15 23.42
N ILE A 211 2.09 14.01 23.75
CA ILE A 211 2.38 13.24 24.97
C ILE A 211 2.80 11.84 24.55
N ALA A 212 4.01 11.42 24.93
CA ALA A 212 4.50 10.08 24.68
C ALA A 212 4.34 9.19 25.94
N PHE A 213 3.72 8.03 25.79
CA PHE A 213 3.67 6.97 26.80
C PHE A 213 4.64 5.87 26.41
N ASN A 214 5.52 5.47 27.32
CA ASN A 214 6.30 4.25 27.16
C ASN A 214 5.45 3.11 27.74
N ILE A 215 4.98 2.21 26.87
CA ILE A 215 4.07 1.14 27.27
C ILE A 215 4.78 -0.19 27.33
#